data_AF-A0A1G2BVX4-F1
#
_entry.id   AF-A0A1G2BVX4-F1
#
_cell.length_a   1.000
_cell.length_b   1.000
_cell.length_c   1.000
_cell.angle_alpha   90.00
_cell.angle_beta   90.00
_cell.angle_gamma   90.00
#
_symmetry.space_group_name_H-M   'P 1'
#
loop_
_entity.id
_entity.type
_entity.pdbx_description
1 polymer ?
#
loop_
_entity_poly.entity_id
_entity_poly.type
_entity_poly.pdbx_seq_one_letter_code
_entity_poly.pdbx_strand_id
1 'polypeptide(L)'
;MRRTVQCLGLVLTLLMLSACAGPKPEPTSERIENVQRIFYHEGSRYTLMIVDPETKQATMRTFYGQVALFFDISNGEPMWALYEVTDFYQDIDKWIPIYRLKIHMTSPSAVEGGAWNHGKFGSGSTEVIR
;
A
#
# COMPACT_ATOMS: atom_id res chain seq x y z
N MET A 1 54.16 7.73 24.50
CA MET A 1 53.21 8.56 23.71
C MET A 1 52.85 8.03 22.31
N ARG A 2 53.41 6.91 21.80
CA ARG A 2 53.02 6.37 20.46
C ARG A 2 51.84 5.39 20.46
N ARG A 3 51.51 4.76 21.60
CA ARG A 3 50.44 3.73 21.69
C ARG A 3 49.02 4.31 21.81
N THR A 4 48.87 5.51 22.38
CA THR A 4 47.57 6.18 22.56
C THR A 4 47.01 6.74 21.24
N VAL A 5 47.87 7.14 20.30
CA VAL A 5 47.46 7.70 19.00
C VAL A 5 46.89 6.61 18.08
N GLN A 6 47.38 5.36 18.18
CA GLN A 6 46.89 4.24 17.37
C GLN A 6 45.50 3.73 17.81
N CYS A 7 45.19 3.76 19.11
CA CYS A 7 43.86 3.38 19.60
C CYS A 7 42.75 4.37 19.19
N LEU A 8 43.06 5.66 19.06
CA LEU A 8 42.08 6.69 18.67
C LEU A 8 41.62 6.52 17.20
N GLY A 9 42.54 6.16 16.30
CA GLY A 9 42.24 6.00 14.87
C GLY A 9 41.31 4.82 14.59
N LEU A 10 41.41 3.74 15.38
CA LEU A 10 40.60 2.52 15.21
C LEU A 10 39.14 2.74 15.69
N VAL A 11 38.95 3.51 16.76
CA VAL A 11 37.61 3.83 17.28
C VAL A 11 36.84 4.75 16.33
N LEU A 12 37.53 5.72 15.70
CA LEU A 12 36.91 6.63 14.74
C LEU A 12 36.48 5.90 13.45
N THR A 13 37.23 4.89 13.01
CA THR A 13 36.87 4.08 11.81
C THR A 13 35.72 3.12 12.10
N LEU A 14 35.61 2.56 13.31
CA LEU A 14 34.44 1.77 13.71
C LEU A 14 33.16 2.60 13.84
N LEU A 15 33.24 3.85 14.29
CA LEU A 15 32.07 4.75 14.38
C LEU A 15 31.54 5.18 13.00
N MET A 16 32.42 5.28 11.99
CA MET A 16 32.04 5.62 10.61
C MET A 16 31.38 4.47 9.84
N LEU A 17 31.58 3.21 10.28
CA LEU A 17 31.01 2.02 9.63
C LEU A 17 29.57 1.69 10.08
N SER A 18 29.10 2.24 11.20
CA SER A 18 27.74 2.00 11.71
C SER A 18 26.67 2.95 11.14
N ALA A 19 27.01 3.84 10.21
CA ALA A 19 26.13 4.94 9.77
C ALA A 19 25.44 4.71 8.40
N CYS A 20 25.47 3.49 7.85
CA CYS A 20 25.00 3.25 6.47
C CYS A 20 23.48 3.00 6.31
N ALA A 21 22.67 3.12 7.38
CA ALA A 21 21.22 3.10 7.25
C ALA A 21 20.64 4.38 7.86
N GLY A 22 19.99 5.20 7.02
CA GLY A 22 19.25 6.37 7.48
C GLY A 22 18.15 5.97 8.48
N PRO A 23 17.62 6.92 9.28
CA PRO A 23 16.58 6.62 10.26
C PRO A 23 15.36 5.98 9.58
N LYS A 24 14.72 5.02 10.26
CA LYS A 24 13.48 4.39 9.81
C LYS A 24 12.42 5.47 9.57
N PRO A 25 11.74 5.49 8.41
CA PRO A 25 10.67 6.45 8.17
C PRO A 25 9.46 6.16 9.07
N GLU A 26 8.65 7.20 9.30
CA GLU A 26 7.40 7.07 10.06
C GLU A 26 6.28 6.46 9.20
N PRO A 27 5.44 5.59 9.78
CA PRO A 27 4.19 5.13 9.18
C PRO A 27 3.29 6.29 8.73
N THR A 28 2.55 6.10 7.64
CA THR A 28 1.62 7.11 7.10
C THR A 28 0.27 6.48 6.73
N SER A 29 -0.78 7.31 6.67
CA SER A 29 -2.11 6.87 6.27
C SER A 29 -2.80 7.90 5.39
N GLU A 30 -3.39 7.46 4.30
CA GLU A 30 -4.21 8.27 3.40
C GLU A 30 -5.65 7.73 3.39
N ARG A 31 -6.62 8.58 3.69
CA ARG A 31 -8.04 8.27 3.56
C ARG A 31 -8.52 8.70 2.17
N ILE A 32 -9.13 7.77 1.46
CA ILE A 32 -9.62 7.93 0.09
C ILE A 32 -11.14 7.92 0.14
N GLU A 33 -11.75 9.08 -0.12
CA GLU A 33 -13.19 9.27 -0.09
C GLU A 33 -13.83 9.06 -1.47
N ASN A 34 -15.16 8.95 -1.49
CA ASN A 34 -15.99 8.93 -2.71
C ASN A 34 -15.63 7.80 -3.69
N VAL A 35 -15.35 6.62 -3.15
CA VAL A 35 -15.15 5.41 -3.95
C VAL A 35 -16.49 4.97 -4.53
N GLN A 36 -16.58 4.89 -5.85
CA GLN A 36 -17.81 4.50 -6.56
C GLN A 36 -17.77 3.06 -7.04
N ARG A 37 -16.60 2.58 -7.46
CA ARG A 37 -16.40 1.19 -7.90
C ARG A 37 -15.08 0.66 -7.40
N ILE A 38 -15.07 -0.62 -7.07
CA ILE A 38 -13.90 -1.36 -6.61
C ILE A 38 -13.67 -2.48 -7.61
N PHE A 39 -12.46 -2.54 -8.18
CA PHE A 39 -12.07 -3.58 -9.13
C PHE A 39 -11.02 -4.47 -8.51
N TYR A 40 -11.34 -5.75 -8.39
CA TYR A 40 -10.37 -6.76 -7.98
C TYR A 40 -9.57 -7.26 -9.18
N HIS A 41 -8.24 -7.30 -9.05
CA HIS A 41 -7.37 -7.87 -10.07
C HIS A 41 -6.90 -9.28 -9.69
N GLU A 42 -6.04 -9.35 -8.68
CA GLU A 42 -5.46 -10.60 -8.18
C GLU A 42 -4.85 -10.35 -6.79
N GLY A 43 -4.98 -11.32 -5.88
CA GLY A 43 -4.38 -11.28 -4.54
C GLY A 43 -4.52 -9.93 -3.82
N SER A 44 -3.40 -9.21 -3.76
CA SER A 44 -3.21 -7.92 -3.06
C SER A 44 -3.48 -6.67 -3.91
N ARG A 45 -3.96 -6.80 -5.15
CA ARG A 45 -4.09 -5.68 -6.11
C ARG A 45 -5.55 -5.30 -6.38
N TYR A 46 -5.90 -4.06 -6.08
CA TYR A 46 -7.23 -3.48 -6.30
C TYR A 46 -7.12 -2.13 -6.98
N THR A 47 -8.08 -1.79 -7.84
CA THR A 47 -8.24 -0.44 -8.37
C THR A 47 -9.53 0.16 -7.86
N LEU A 48 -9.47 1.40 -7.39
CA LEU A 48 -10.63 2.17 -6.95
C LEU A 48 -10.95 3.23 -8.00
N MET A 49 -12.23 3.30 -8.39
CA MET A 49 -12.78 4.44 -9.11
C MET A 49 -13.24 5.46 -8.08
N ILE A 50 -12.54 6.59 -8.04
CA ILE A 50 -12.81 7.70 -7.14
C ILE A 50 -13.47 8.80 -7.97
N VAL A 51 -14.64 9.26 -7.56
CA VAL A 51 -15.33 10.35 -8.25
C VAL A 51 -15.28 11.61 -7.40
N ASP A 52 -14.72 12.67 -7.97
CA ASP A 52 -14.74 13.97 -7.35
C ASP A 52 -16.20 14.49 -7.30
N PRO A 53 -16.73 14.83 -6.12
CA PRO A 53 -18.12 15.24 -5.98
C PRO A 53 -18.40 16.62 -6.61
N GLU A 54 -17.40 17.48 -6.75
CA GLU A 54 -17.51 18.82 -7.32
C GLU A 54 -17.40 18.79 -8.84
N THR A 55 -16.34 18.16 -9.37
CA THR A 55 -16.04 18.16 -10.81
C THR A 55 -16.70 17.01 -11.57
N LYS A 56 -17.20 16.00 -10.85
CA LYS A 56 -17.68 14.71 -11.41
C LYS A 56 -16.62 13.95 -12.21
N GLN A 57 -15.35 14.33 -12.09
CA GLN A 57 -14.26 13.63 -12.72
C GLN A 57 -13.99 12.31 -12.00
N ALA A 58 -13.88 11.23 -12.78
CA ALA A 58 -13.47 9.93 -12.26
C ALA A 58 -11.95 9.76 -12.39
N THR A 59 -11.30 9.40 -11.29
CA THR A 59 -9.89 8.98 -11.25
C THR A 59 -9.79 7.53 -10.84
N MET A 60 -8.96 6.77 -11.53
CA MET A 60 -8.67 5.39 -11.21
C MET A 60 -7.33 5.31 -10.49
N ARG A 61 -7.30 4.74 -9.28
CA ARG A 61 -6.06 4.52 -8.53
C ARG A 61 -5.90 3.04 -8.18
N THR A 62 -4.75 2.49 -8.50
CA THR A 62 -4.40 1.09 -8.19
C THR A 62 -3.55 1.04 -6.93
N PHE A 63 -3.93 0.15 -6.02
CA PHE A 63 -3.31 -0.05 -4.72
C PHE A 63 -2.80 -1.48 -4.59
N TYR A 64 -1.76 -1.64 -3.77
CA TYR A 64 -1.08 -2.90 -3.51
C TYR A 64 -0.88 -3.07 -2.01
N GLY A 65 -0.87 -4.32 -1.52
CA GLY A 65 -0.49 -4.63 -0.13
C GLY A 65 -1.46 -5.59 0.54
N GLN A 66 -1.43 -5.63 1.87
CA GLN A 66 -2.37 -6.44 2.63
C GLN A 66 -3.76 -5.81 2.53
N VAL A 67 -4.75 -6.54 1.97
CA VAL A 67 -6.10 -6.00 1.77
C VAL A 67 -7.07 -6.58 2.80
N ALA A 68 -7.83 -5.70 3.43
CA ALA A 68 -8.97 -6.06 4.28
C ALA A 68 -10.24 -5.37 3.75
N LEU A 69 -11.32 -6.14 3.62
CA LEU A 69 -12.61 -5.66 3.14
C LEU A 69 -13.59 -5.61 4.31
N PHE A 70 -14.27 -4.48 4.48
CA PHE A 70 -15.25 -4.24 5.53
C PHE A 70 -16.60 -3.94 4.88
N PHE A 71 -17.65 -4.63 5.34
CA PHE A 71 -19.02 -4.49 4.85
C PHE A 71 -19.86 -3.72 5.87
N ASP A 72 -19.42 -2.51 6.17
CA ASP A 72 -19.88 -1.71 7.31
C ASP A 72 -20.51 -0.36 6.90
N ILE A 73 -20.63 -0.10 5.60
CA ILE A 73 -21.23 1.13 5.07
C ILE A 73 -22.71 0.90 4.76
N SER A 74 -23.57 1.83 5.17
CA SER A 74 -25.00 1.72 4.89
C SER A 74 -25.32 2.02 3.42
N ASN A 75 -26.42 1.48 2.90
CA ASN A 75 -26.88 1.82 1.56
C ASN A 75 -27.11 3.33 1.42
N GLY A 76 -26.44 3.96 0.45
CA GLY A 76 -26.53 5.41 0.18
C GLY A 76 -25.39 6.24 0.77
N GLU A 77 -24.57 5.67 1.65
CA GLU A 77 -23.34 6.32 2.12
C GLU A 77 -22.18 6.07 1.13
N PRO A 78 -21.28 7.06 0.94
CA PRO A 78 -20.14 6.89 0.04
C PRO A 78 -19.16 5.86 0.61
N MET A 79 -18.77 4.90 -0.23
CA MET A 79 -17.68 3.98 0.11
C MET A 79 -16.36 4.73 0.19
N TRP A 80 -15.44 4.20 0.98
CA TRP A 80 -14.12 4.81 1.18
C TRP A 80 -13.06 3.76 1.45
N ALA A 81 -11.80 4.17 1.38
CA ALA A 81 -10.68 3.30 1.70
C ALA A 81 -9.63 4.02 2.57
N LEU A 82 -8.86 3.24 3.31
CA LEU A 82 -7.67 3.71 4.03
C LEU A 82 -6.46 2.98 3.47
N TYR A 83 -5.51 3.74 2.94
CA TYR A 83 -4.24 3.22 2.44
C TYR A 83 -3.12 3.62 3.39
N GLU A 84 -2.51 2.61 4.03
CA GLU A 84 -1.58 2.78 5.14
C GLU A 84 -0.21 2.24 4.74
N VAL A 85 0.85 2.98 5.05
CA VAL A 85 2.17 2.40 5.27
C VAL A 85 2.23 2.05 6.74
N THR A 86 2.05 0.77 7.05
CA THR A 86 1.92 0.29 8.44
C THR A 86 3.26 0.14 9.15
N ASP A 87 4.29 -0.22 8.40
CA ASP A 87 5.63 -0.41 8.90
C ASP A 87 6.65 -0.40 7.75
N PHE A 88 7.93 -0.55 8.07
CA PHE A 88 9.03 -0.72 7.14
C PHE A 88 9.92 -1.86 7.61
N TYR A 89 10.31 -2.75 6.68
CA TYR A 89 11.42 -3.68 6.92
C TYR A 89 12.71 -3.12 6.29
N GLN A 90 13.85 -3.49 6.87
CA GLN A 90 15.14 -3.07 6.36
C GLN A 90 15.67 -4.12 5.37
N ASP A 91 16.04 -3.68 4.17
CA ASP A 91 16.76 -4.48 3.18
C ASP A 91 18.06 -3.75 2.80
N ILE A 92 19.19 -4.33 3.20
CA ILE A 92 20.56 -3.82 3.04
C ILE A 92 20.73 -2.37 3.50
N ASP A 93 20.37 -1.41 2.66
CA ASP A 93 20.53 0.04 2.83
C ASP A 93 19.21 0.83 2.68
N LYS A 94 18.07 0.13 2.55
CA LYS A 94 16.76 0.74 2.28
C LYS A 94 15.68 0.26 3.24
N TRP A 95 14.78 1.18 3.55
CA TRP A 95 13.53 0.89 4.24
C TRP A 95 12.45 0.61 3.20
N ILE A 96 11.93 -0.62 3.20
CA ILE A 96 10.88 -1.04 2.28
C ILE A 96 9.52 -0.97 2.99
N PRO A 97 8.56 -0.18 2.50
CA PRO A 97 7.26 0.00 3.13
C PRO A 97 6.38 -1.24 3.07
N ILE A 98 5.65 -1.49 4.15
CA ILE A 98 4.61 -2.51 4.25
C ILE A 98 3.25 -1.83 4.12
N TYR A 99 2.63 -2.00 2.96
CA TYR A 99 1.34 -1.40 2.65
C TYR A 99 0.16 -2.24 3.14
N ARG A 100 -0.88 -1.54 3.62
CA ARG A 100 -2.19 -2.10 3.93
C ARG A 100 -3.29 -1.25 3.29
N LEU A 101 -4.26 -1.91 2.69
CA LEU A 101 -5.47 -1.30 2.14
C LEU A 101 -6.67 -1.83 2.89
N LYS A 102 -7.44 -0.93 3.51
CA LYS A 102 -8.74 -1.25 4.10
C LYS A 102 -9.81 -0.62 3.22
N ILE A 103 -10.73 -1.42 2.69
CA ILE A 103 -11.82 -0.92 1.85
C ILE A 103 -13.12 -1.11 2.63
N HIS A 104 -13.84 -0.01 2.85
CA HIS A 104 -15.12 0.02 3.54
C HIS A 104 -16.22 0.22 2.51
N MET A 105 -17.10 -0.77 2.37
CA MET A 105 -18.08 -0.87 1.32
C MET A 105 -19.43 -1.34 1.85
N THR A 106 -20.47 -1.21 1.02
CA THR A 106 -21.84 -1.57 1.42
C THR A 106 -22.08 -3.07 1.45
N SER A 107 -21.49 -3.81 0.50
CA SER A 107 -21.71 -5.25 0.35
C SER A 107 -20.65 -5.87 -0.57
N PRO A 108 -20.49 -7.21 -0.57
CA PRO A 108 -19.59 -7.90 -1.49
C PRO A 108 -19.89 -7.64 -2.98
N SER A 109 -21.16 -7.39 -3.34
CA SER A 109 -21.56 -7.08 -4.72
C SER A 109 -21.07 -5.71 -5.21
N ALA A 110 -20.52 -4.87 -4.34
CA ALA A 110 -19.88 -3.61 -4.73
C ALA A 110 -18.48 -3.81 -5.35
N VAL A 111 -17.91 -5.01 -5.23
CA VAL A 111 -16.65 -5.38 -5.87
C VAL A 111 -16.97 -5.93 -7.25
N GLU A 112 -16.56 -5.20 -8.28
CA GLU A 112 -16.62 -5.66 -9.65
C GLU A 112 -15.46 -6.62 -9.90
N GLY A 113 -15.77 -7.73 -10.58
CA GLY A 113 -14.76 -8.67 -11.02
C GLY A 113 -13.91 -8.08 -12.15
N GLY A 114 -12.60 -8.30 -12.08
CA GLY A 114 -11.66 -7.93 -13.13
C GLY A 114 -11.40 -9.09 -14.09
N ALA A 115 -11.02 -8.74 -15.32
CA ALA A 115 -10.40 -9.65 -16.27
C ALA A 115 -8.87 -9.56 -16.15
N TRP A 116 -8.17 -10.70 -16.23
CA TRP A 116 -6.72 -10.76 -16.29
C TRP A 116 -6.28 -11.53 -17.54
N ASN A 117 -5.15 -11.14 -18.09
CA ASN A 117 -4.51 -11.85 -19.19
C ASN A 117 -2.99 -11.79 -19.02
N HIS A 118 -2.40 -12.91 -18.63
CA HIS A 118 -0.95 -13.08 -18.45
C HIS A 118 -0.30 -13.76 -19.67
N GLY A 119 -0.95 -13.69 -20.83
CA GLY A 119 -0.49 -14.29 -22.08
C GLY A 119 -0.41 -15.82 -21.96
N LYS A 120 0.79 -16.39 -22.14
CA LYS A 120 1.00 -17.84 -22.09
C LYS A 120 0.70 -18.47 -20.73
N PHE A 121 0.59 -17.67 -19.68
CA PHE A 121 0.32 -18.11 -18.31
C PHE A 121 -1.17 -18.08 -17.96
N GLY A 122 -2.04 -17.80 -18.94
CA GLY A 122 -3.49 -17.89 -18.80
C GLY A 122 -4.17 -16.53 -18.78
N SER A 123 -5.48 -16.58 -18.99
CA SER A 123 -6.37 -15.43 -18.88
C SER A 123 -7.68 -15.89 -18.24
N GLY A 124 -8.42 -14.95 -17.66
CA GLY A 124 -9.70 -15.23 -17.05
C GLY A 124 -10.42 -13.94 -16.66
N SER A 125 -11.64 -14.08 -16.19
CA SER A 125 -12.43 -13.00 -15.62
C SER A 125 -13.16 -13.48 -14.39
N THR A 126 -13.32 -12.59 -13.42
CA THR A 126 -14.25 -12.77 -12.31
C THR A 126 -15.56 -12.08 -12.67
N GLU A 127 -16.69 -12.74 -12.40
CA GLU A 127 -18.01 -12.13 -12.50
C GLU A 127 -18.55 -11.91 -11.10
N VAL A 128 -19.31 -10.82 -10.92
CA VAL A 128 -20.06 -10.58 -9.68
C VAL A 128 -21.18 -11.61 -9.62
N ILE A 129 -21.14 -12.51 -8.62
CA ILE A 129 -22.24 -13.44 -8.36
C ILE A 129 -23.44 -12.60 -7.91
N ARG A 130 -24.49 -12.59 -8.73
CA ARG A 130 -25.75 -11.86 -8.48
C ARG A 130 -26.73 -12.69 -7.66
#